data_AF-A0A7V9G836-F1
#
_entry.id   AF-A0A7V9G836-F1
#
_cell.length_a   1.000
_cell.length_b   1.000
_cell.length_c   1.000
_cell.angle_alpha   90.00
_cell.angle_beta   90.00
_cell.angle_gamma   90.00
#
_symmetry.space_group_name_H-M   'P 1'
#
loop_
_entity.id
_entity.type
_entity.pdbx_description
1 polymer ?
#
loop_
_entity_poly.entity_id
_entity_poly.type
_entity_poly.pdbx_seq_one_letter_code
_entity_poly.pdbx_strand_id
1 'polypeptide(L)'
;MTACVNPATIQPKDLTVAQVRERMAKYQPQIDELWRRYPVKRAVLLQVLWLLQEEFRWVPRVGIEWAAEVSAVSPAHAYGVVEFYTMYKQAPTGRYLIQVCQTMCCLIQGSEDLIAHLETSLGIHSGETTPDGLFTLVRVECLALCGTGPGVLINDEAIGPEKLEILPSDFHPRAADLDRWIARLRAEASSSPQQAAVDPLGGIVLNTKGHPAATGASAQPQKPGYAPAPPALKLAAVATGDAIALTWANAPECTKLVVERSDDGGATWRELASVGPKDQKAADKLAEGHSAHYRVTAHEKDRVAKPSAIVTSTGKPPPPPAPQPGVNSAPVASSTPSPSASTPPPGKA
;
A
#
# COMPACT_ATOMS: atom_id res chain seq x y z
N MET A 1 23.61 33.69 -18.46
CA MET A 1 22.14 33.46 -18.38
C MET A 1 21.94 31.96 -18.46
N THR A 2 22.08 31.29 -17.33
CA THR A 2 21.99 29.82 -17.26
C THR A 2 20.52 29.48 -17.04
N ALA A 3 19.95 28.72 -17.96
CA ALA A 3 18.51 28.48 -18.01
C ALA A 3 18.08 27.59 -16.84
N CYS A 4 17.07 28.01 -16.09
CA CYS A 4 16.35 27.14 -15.17
C CYS A 4 16.00 25.84 -15.91
N VAL A 5 16.42 24.71 -15.36
CA VAL A 5 16.16 23.39 -15.93
C VAL A 5 14.65 23.18 -16.00
N ASN A 6 14.09 23.17 -17.22
CA ASN A 6 12.69 22.85 -17.42
C ASN A 6 12.49 21.32 -17.31
N PRO A 7 11.76 20.82 -16.31
CA PRO A 7 11.55 19.38 -16.13
C PRO A 7 10.85 18.72 -17.34
N ALA A 8 10.05 19.49 -18.09
CA ALA A 8 9.36 18.98 -19.28
C ALA A 8 10.32 18.70 -20.45
N THR A 9 11.49 19.34 -20.50
CA THR A 9 12.47 19.16 -21.58
C THR A 9 13.57 18.16 -21.23
N ILE A 10 13.80 17.87 -19.95
CA ILE A 10 14.80 16.91 -19.47
C ILE A 10 14.11 15.58 -19.12
N GLN A 11 13.69 14.85 -20.15
CA GLN A 11 13.12 13.51 -20.00
C GLN A 11 13.97 12.48 -20.77
N PRO A 12 14.18 11.27 -20.23
CA PRO A 12 14.91 10.23 -20.93
C PRO A 12 14.12 9.81 -22.17
N LYS A 13 14.77 9.87 -23.34
CA LYS A 13 14.13 9.51 -24.62
C LYS A 13 14.05 8.00 -24.83
N ASP A 14 14.98 7.25 -24.24
CA ASP A 14 15.14 5.81 -24.46
C ASP A 14 14.60 4.96 -23.29
N LEU A 15 13.99 5.58 -22.27
CA LEU A 15 13.44 4.87 -21.12
C LEU A 15 11.96 4.55 -21.38
N THR A 16 11.60 3.28 -21.23
CA THR A 16 10.24 2.77 -21.42
C THR A 16 9.63 2.27 -20.11
N VAL A 17 8.30 2.18 -20.04
CA VAL A 17 7.59 1.66 -18.84
C VAL A 17 8.03 0.23 -18.51
N ALA A 18 8.34 -0.59 -19.52
CA ALA A 18 8.83 -1.95 -19.32
C ALA A 18 10.20 -1.98 -18.61
N GLN A 19 11.14 -1.12 -19.02
CA GLN A 19 12.45 -1.00 -18.37
C GLN A 19 12.34 -0.45 -16.95
N VAL A 20 11.43 0.50 -16.72
CA VAL A 20 11.14 0.97 -15.36
C VAL A 20 10.63 -0.18 -14.50
N ARG A 21 9.68 -0.98 -15.01
CA ARG A 21 9.13 -2.13 -14.31
C ARG A 21 10.19 -3.18 -13.95
N GLU A 22 11.08 -3.49 -14.90
CA GLU A 22 12.19 -4.41 -14.67
C GLU A 22 13.10 -3.92 -13.55
N ARG A 23 13.49 -2.64 -13.61
CA ARG A 23 14.38 -2.03 -12.61
C ARG A 23 13.71 -1.93 -11.23
N MET A 24 12.40 -1.68 -11.20
CA MET A 24 11.62 -1.60 -9.98
C MET A 24 11.21 -2.97 -9.42
N ALA A 25 11.47 -4.08 -10.12
CA ALA A 25 11.10 -5.43 -9.66
C ALA A 25 11.72 -5.78 -8.30
N LYS A 26 12.91 -5.24 -7.99
CA LYS A 26 13.55 -5.41 -6.68
C LYS A 26 12.78 -4.76 -5.52
N TYR A 27 11.90 -3.81 -5.82
CA TYR A 27 11.04 -3.14 -4.84
C TYR A 27 9.66 -3.80 -4.70
N GLN A 28 9.41 -4.93 -5.38
CA GLN A 28 8.12 -5.61 -5.34
C GLN A 28 7.68 -6.00 -3.91
N PRO A 29 8.56 -6.55 -3.05
CA PRO A 29 8.18 -6.87 -1.66
C PRO A 29 7.70 -5.65 -0.87
N GLN A 30 8.31 -4.48 -1.10
CA GLN A 30 7.90 -3.21 -0.50
C GLN A 30 6.51 -2.79 -0.97
N ILE A 31 6.26 -2.89 -2.28
CA ILE A 31 4.99 -2.51 -2.88
C ILE A 31 3.86 -3.41 -2.36
N ASP A 32 4.12 -4.72 -2.23
CA ASP A 32 3.16 -5.68 -1.70
C ASP A 32 2.80 -5.37 -0.23
N GLU A 33 3.79 -5.03 0.59
CA GLU A 33 3.56 -4.61 1.98
C GLU A 33 2.78 -3.28 2.05
N LEU A 34 3.07 -2.33 1.17
CA LEU A 34 2.30 -1.08 1.08
C LEU A 34 0.84 -1.35 0.72
N TRP A 35 0.57 -2.23 -0.25
CA TRP A 35 -0.80 -2.63 -0.58
C TRP A 35 -1.54 -3.30 0.58
N ARG A 36 -0.83 -4.04 1.44
CA ARG A 36 -1.43 -4.65 2.63
C ARG A 36 -1.83 -3.62 3.69
N ARG A 37 -1.13 -2.49 3.78
CA ARG A 37 -1.38 -1.44 4.79
C ARG A 37 -2.60 -0.59 4.51
N TYR A 38 -2.96 -0.41 3.25
CA TYR A 38 -4.03 0.52 2.87
C TYR A 38 -5.24 -0.21 2.26
N PRO A 39 -6.48 0.20 2.59
CA PRO A 39 -7.69 -0.40 2.04
C PRO A 39 -7.91 -0.08 0.55
N VAL A 40 -7.24 0.96 0.02
CA VAL A 40 -7.38 1.41 -1.38
C VAL A 40 -6.01 1.53 -2.04
N LYS A 41 -5.88 1.03 -3.27
CA LYS A 41 -4.61 1.04 -4.01
C LYS A 41 -4.08 2.45 -4.27
N ARG A 42 -4.95 3.43 -4.51
CA ARG A 42 -4.53 4.82 -4.75
C ARG A 42 -3.67 5.41 -3.63
N ALA A 43 -3.84 4.92 -2.39
CA ALA A 43 -3.13 5.45 -1.22
C ALA A 43 -1.62 5.14 -1.25
N VAL A 44 -1.19 4.14 -2.04
CA VAL A 44 0.24 3.79 -2.13
C VAL A 44 1.02 4.72 -3.07
N LEU A 45 0.35 5.56 -3.87
CA LEU A 45 0.97 6.36 -4.92
C LEU A 45 2.16 7.19 -4.42
N LEU A 46 2.00 7.86 -3.28
CA LEU A 46 3.06 8.68 -2.69
C LEU A 46 4.32 7.84 -2.38
N GLN A 47 4.12 6.68 -1.78
CA GLN A 47 5.21 5.80 -1.38
C GLN A 47 5.88 5.15 -2.61
N VAL A 48 5.09 4.75 -3.61
CA VAL A 48 5.60 4.20 -4.88
C VAL A 48 6.45 5.23 -5.64
N LEU A 49 6.00 6.50 -5.70
CA LEU A 49 6.78 7.59 -6.29
C LEU A 49 8.08 7.84 -5.53
N TRP A 50 8.10 7.62 -4.20
CA TRP A 50 9.30 7.77 -3.39
C TRP A 50 10.32 6.67 -3.68
N LEU A 51 9.87 5.41 -3.80
CA LEU A 51 10.73 4.29 -4.23
C LEU A 51 11.31 4.51 -5.63
N LEU A 52 10.50 5.05 -6.55
CA LEU A 52 10.96 5.42 -7.88
C LEU A 52 12.06 6.50 -7.81
N GLN A 53 11.86 7.54 -6.99
CA GLN A 53 12.86 8.58 -6.78
C GLN A 53 14.14 8.03 -6.12
N GLU A 54 14.05 7.05 -5.24
CA GLU A 54 15.23 6.41 -4.63
C GLU A 54 16.08 5.71 -5.71
N GLU A 55 15.42 5.00 -6.62
CA GLU A 55 16.09 4.24 -7.68
C GLU A 55 16.69 5.12 -8.76
N PHE A 56 15.91 6.09 -9.24
CA PHE A 56 16.31 6.94 -10.35
C PHE A 56 16.99 8.24 -9.89
N ARG A 57 16.97 8.56 -8.59
CA ARG A 57 17.37 9.84 -7.95
C ARG A 57 16.46 11.03 -8.26
N TRP A 58 15.49 10.82 -9.15
CA TRP A 58 14.45 11.74 -9.57
C TRP A 58 13.28 10.94 -10.12
N VAL A 59 12.18 11.60 -10.48
CA VAL A 59 10.94 10.99 -10.95
C VAL A 59 10.76 11.28 -12.45
N PRO A 60 11.22 10.39 -13.35
CA PRO A 60 10.99 10.56 -14.78
C PRO A 60 9.51 10.39 -15.13
N ARG A 61 9.07 11.07 -16.20
CA ARG A 61 7.71 11.05 -16.75
C ARG A 61 7.18 9.62 -16.93
N VAL A 62 7.99 8.76 -17.55
CA VAL A 62 7.70 7.33 -17.77
C VAL A 62 7.56 6.56 -16.44
N GLY A 63 8.28 6.97 -15.40
CA GLY A 63 8.14 6.39 -14.06
C GLY A 63 6.86 6.82 -13.33
N ILE A 64 6.34 8.01 -13.63
CA ILE A 64 5.03 8.47 -13.13
C ILE A 64 3.91 7.62 -13.73
N GLU A 65 4.00 7.30 -15.02
CA GLU A 65 3.05 6.41 -15.70
C GLU A 65 3.06 5.01 -15.07
N TRP A 66 4.24 4.45 -14.82
CA TRP A 66 4.37 3.18 -14.09
C TRP A 66 3.77 3.26 -12.68
N ALA A 67 4.04 4.31 -11.92
CA ALA A 67 3.50 4.49 -10.57
C ALA A 67 1.96 4.61 -10.57
N ALA A 68 1.40 5.23 -11.62
CA ALA A 68 -0.04 5.31 -11.83
C ALA A 68 -0.66 3.93 -12.06
N GLU A 69 -0.03 3.08 -12.88
CA GLU A 69 -0.45 1.67 -13.10
C GLU A 69 -0.47 0.88 -11.78
N VAL A 70 0.61 0.95 -10.99
CA VAL A 70 0.74 0.25 -9.70
C VAL A 70 -0.33 0.71 -8.71
N SER A 71 -0.65 2.01 -8.70
CA SER A 71 -1.59 2.61 -7.74
C SER A 71 -3.04 2.58 -8.22
N ALA A 72 -3.31 2.04 -9.42
CA ALA A 72 -4.62 2.03 -10.07
C ALA A 72 -5.27 3.43 -10.17
N VAL A 73 -4.49 4.43 -10.58
CA VAL A 73 -4.95 5.81 -10.84
C VAL A 73 -4.64 6.22 -12.28
N SER A 74 -5.25 7.30 -12.76
CA SER A 74 -4.90 7.84 -14.09
C SER A 74 -3.49 8.46 -14.06
N PRO A 75 -2.73 8.42 -15.17
CA PRO A 75 -1.44 9.10 -15.27
C PRO A 75 -1.56 10.60 -14.95
N ALA A 76 -2.62 11.26 -15.42
CA ALA A 76 -2.89 12.68 -15.13
C ALA A 76 -3.00 12.97 -13.62
N HIS A 77 -3.63 12.06 -12.86
CA HIS A 77 -3.70 12.19 -11.41
C HIS A 77 -2.31 12.06 -10.76
N ALA A 78 -1.51 11.07 -11.20
CA ALA A 78 -0.15 10.89 -10.71
C ALA A 78 0.76 12.09 -11.04
N TYR A 79 0.64 12.67 -12.24
CA TYR A 79 1.32 13.93 -12.58
C TYR A 79 0.92 15.07 -11.66
N GLY A 80 -0.38 15.26 -11.41
CA GLY A 80 -0.85 16.30 -10.49
C GLY A 80 -0.29 16.13 -9.08
N VAL A 81 -0.13 14.90 -8.59
CA VAL A 81 0.50 14.62 -7.29
C VAL A 81 1.99 14.97 -7.30
N VAL A 82 2.73 14.59 -8.34
CA VAL A 82 4.16 14.90 -8.47
C VAL A 82 4.42 16.40 -8.63
N GLU A 83 3.51 17.13 -9.26
CA GLU A 83 3.58 18.60 -9.37
C GLU A 83 3.21 19.31 -8.06
N PHE A 84 2.27 18.75 -7.30
CA PHE A 84 1.82 19.32 -6.03
C PHE A 84 2.87 19.19 -4.91
N TYR A 85 3.52 18.03 -4.79
CA TYR A 85 4.52 17.78 -3.74
C TYR A 85 5.94 18.09 -4.25
N THR A 86 6.50 19.21 -3.81
CA THR A 86 7.81 19.74 -4.23
C THR A 86 9.01 18.82 -3.95
N MET A 87 8.83 17.79 -3.12
CA MET A 87 9.84 16.81 -2.72
C MET A 87 10.11 15.80 -3.84
N TYR A 88 9.16 15.61 -4.76
CA TYR A 88 9.39 14.83 -5.96
C TYR A 88 10.15 15.66 -6.99
N LYS A 89 11.38 15.25 -7.24
CA LYS A 89 12.30 15.88 -8.18
C LYS A 89 11.91 15.47 -9.58
N GLN A 90 11.47 16.44 -10.38
CA GLN A 90 11.08 16.19 -11.76
C GLN A 90 12.24 16.35 -12.77
N ALA A 91 13.44 16.65 -12.27
CA ALA A 91 14.67 16.73 -13.05
C ALA A 91 15.80 15.99 -12.33
N PRO A 92 16.83 15.52 -13.06
CA PRO A 92 18.00 14.90 -12.46
C PRO A 92 18.67 15.83 -11.45
N THR A 93 18.93 15.32 -10.24
CA THR A 93 19.74 16.01 -9.24
C THR A 93 21.09 15.32 -9.09
N GLY A 94 22.09 16.08 -8.64
CA GLY A 94 23.40 15.55 -8.28
C GLY A 94 23.34 14.53 -7.16
N ARG A 95 24.48 13.88 -6.91
CA ARG A 95 24.63 12.87 -5.84
C ARG A 95 24.19 13.39 -4.47
N TYR A 96 24.48 14.65 -4.17
CA TYR A 96 24.19 15.33 -2.92
C TYR A 96 23.27 16.53 -3.17
N LEU A 97 22.04 16.45 -2.67
CA LEU A 97 21.11 17.57 -2.64
C LEU A 97 21.32 18.36 -1.35
N ILE A 98 21.83 19.59 -1.47
CA ILE A 98 21.99 20.54 -0.38
C ILE A 98 20.76 21.43 -0.33
N GLN A 99 20.03 21.40 0.79
CA GLN A 99 18.82 22.17 1.03
C GLN A 99 19.07 23.14 2.17
N VAL A 100 19.01 24.44 1.93
CA VAL A 100 19.21 25.48 2.94
C VAL A 100 17.92 26.21 3.23
N CYS A 101 17.52 26.25 4.50
CA CYS A 101 16.34 27.00 4.95
C CYS A 101 16.56 28.50 4.82
N GLN A 102 15.66 29.20 4.11
CA GLN A 102 15.68 30.66 3.94
C GLN A 102 14.59 31.40 4.74
N THR A 103 13.78 30.68 5.53
CA THR A 103 12.68 31.29 6.29
C THR A 103 13.20 32.14 7.46
N MET A 104 12.38 33.05 7.98
CA MET A 104 12.73 34.13 8.93
C MET A 104 13.72 33.75 10.04
N CYS A 105 13.55 32.61 10.71
CA CYS A 105 14.43 32.22 11.82
C CYS A 105 15.86 31.94 11.34
N CYS A 106 16.00 31.28 10.18
CA CYS A 106 17.31 31.00 9.59
C CYS A 106 17.88 32.25 8.90
N LEU A 107 17.02 33.11 8.35
CA LEU A 107 17.43 34.39 7.76
C LEU A 107 18.11 35.29 8.80
N ILE A 108 17.52 35.45 9.99
CA ILE A 108 18.12 36.22 11.10
C ILE A 108 19.46 35.61 11.55
N GLN A 109 19.62 34.30 11.40
CA GLN A 109 20.83 33.55 11.72
C GLN A 109 21.87 33.55 10.57
N GLY A 110 21.66 34.32 9.50
CA GLY A 110 22.63 34.45 8.40
C GLY A 110 22.54 33.34 7.34
N SER A 111 21.36 32.73 7.13
CA SER A 111 21.20 31.71 6.07
C SER A 111 21.57 32.21 4.67
N GLU A 112 21.35 33.49 4.40
CA GLU A 112 21.66 34.07 3.09
C GLU A 112 23.16 34.18 2.84
N ASP A 113 23.94 34.48 3.88
CA ASP A 113 25.41 34.46 3.82
C ASP A 113 25.93 33.03 3.58
N LEU A 114 25.30 32.02 4.19
CA LEU A 114 25.62 30.62 3.94
C LEU A 114 25.29 30.20 2.51
N ILE A 115 24.14 30.61 1.97
CA ILE A 115 23.77 30.32 0.58
C ILE A 115 24.76 30.99 -0.37
N ALA A 116 25.09 32.26 -0.17
CA ALA A 116 26.05 32.99 -1.00
C ALA A 116 27.45 32.34 -0.96
N HIS A 117 27.88 31.88 0.23
CA HIS A 117 29.11 31.11 0.39
C HIS A 117 29.07 29.80 -0.41
N LEU A 118 27.97 29.03 -0.31
CA LEU A 118 27.80 27.78 -1.07
C LEU A 118 27.78 28.01 -2.58
N GLU A 119 27.08 29.04 -3.06
CA GLU A 119 27.07 29.40 -4.48
C GLU A 119 28.48 29.73 -4.99
N THR A 120 29.25 30.47 -4.19
CA THR A 120 30.65 30.82 -4.52
C THR A 120 31.57 29.60 -4.49
N SER A 121 31.51 28.79 -3.44
CA SER A 121 32.37 27.61 -3.26
C SER A 121 32.09 26.49 -4.28
N LEU A 122 30.83 26.32 -4.69
CA LEU A 122 30.44 25.30 -5.68
C LEU A 122 30.45 25.83 -7.12
N GLY A 123 30.44 27.14 -7.32
CA GLY A 123 30.38 27.78 -8.63
C GLY A 123 29.04 27.57 -9.34
N ILE A 124 27.94 27.50 -8.59
CA ILE A 124 26.57 27.30 -9.09
C ILE A 124 25.61 28.26 -8.38
N HIS A 125 24.43 28.50 -8.95
CA HIS A 125 23.34 29.19 -8.26
C HIS A 125 22.34 28.21 -7.63
N SER A 126 21.53 28.69 -6.70
CA SER A 126 20.40 27.91 -6.20
C SER A 126 19.45 27.48 -7.33
N GLY A 127 19.08 26.21 -7.33
CA GLY A 127 18.32 25.53 -8.39
C GLY A 127 19.20 24.80 -9.41
N GLU A 128 20.53 24.97 -9.34
CA GLU A 128 21.46 24.36 -10.29
C GLU A 128 22.20 23.16 -9.69
N THR A 129 22.82 22.38 -10.57
CA THR A 129 23.67 21.24 -10.23
C THR A 129 25.07 21.47 -10.79
N THR A 130 26.08 21.09 -10.02
CA THR A 130 27.48 21.23 -10.42
C THR A 130 27.79 20.41 -11.68
N PRO A 131 28.74 20.85 -12.54
CA PRO A 131 29.09 20.13 -13.77
C PRO A 131 29.63 18.72 -13.56
N ASP A 132 30.19 18.45 -12.38
CA ASP A 132 30.65 17.11 -11.97
C ASP A 132 29.49 16.18 -11.54
N GLY A 133 28.24 16.68 -11.51
CA GLY A 133 27.05 15.93 -11.14
C GLY A 133 27.00 15.56 -9.65
N LEU A 134 27.86 16.16 -8.81
CA LEU A 134 27.95 15.80 -7.40
C LEU A 134 26.97 16.58 -6.53
N PHE A 135 26.79 17.88 -6.74
CA PHE A 135 26.05 18.74 -5.82
C PHE A 135 24.92 19.46 -6.53
N THR A 136 23.74 19.47 -5.91
CA THR A 136 22.62 20.36 -6.28
C THR A 136 22.31 21.25 -5.10
N LEU A 137 22.25 22.57 -5.30
CA LEU A 137 21.90 23.52 -4.25
C LEU A 137 20.45 23.96 -4.41
N VAL A 138 19.64 23.88 -3.36
CA VAL A 138 18.24 24.31 -3.36
C VAL A 138 17.95 25.15 -2.13
N ARG A 139 17.34 26.31 -2.35
CA ARG A 139 16.70 27.10 -1.29
C ARG A 139 15.38 26.46 -0.94
N VAL A 140 15.15 26.23 0.35
CA VAL A 140 13.91 25.62 0.84
C VAL A 140 13.28 26.47 1.94
N GLU A 141 11.99 26.25 2.13
CA GLU A 141 11.27 26.82 3.27
C GLU A 141 11.60 26.10 4.57
N CYS A 142 10.88 26.45 5.64
CA CYS A 142 11.16 26.03 6.99
C CYS A 142 11.37 24.50 7.12
N LEU A 143 12.58 24.11 7.51
CA LEU A 143 12.97 22.72 7.78
C LEU A 143 12.68 22.26 9.21
N ALA A 144 12.02 23.09 10.02
CA ALA A 144 11.79 22.88 11.45
C ALA A 144 13.08 22.67 12.29
N LEU A 145 14.23 23.14 11.79
CA LEU A 145 15.53 23.11 12.49
C LEU A 145 15.87 24.45 13.16
N CYS A 146 14.85 25.20 13.61
CA CYS A 146 15.02 26.55 14.12
C CYS A 146 15.89 26.63 15.39
N GLY A 147 15.93 25.56 16.20
CA GLY A 147 16.71 25.53 17.44
C GLY A 147 18.23 25.52 17.24
N THR A 148 18.70 25.07 16.07
CA THR A 148 20.12 24.97 15.70
C THR A 148 20.36 25.60 14.33
N GLY A 149 19.60 26.66 14.02
CA GLY A 149 19.64 27.32 12.72
C GLY A 149 20.98 28.02 12.46
N PRO A 150 21.34 28.27 11.19
CA PRO A 150 20.55 27.99 9.98
C PRO A 150 20.39 26.50 9.66
N GLY A 151 19.18 26.09 9.29
CA GLY A 151 18.88 24.70 8.97
C GLY A 151 19.41 24.30 7.60
N VAL A 152 20.21 23.22 7.54
CA VAL A 152 20.72 22.65 6.30
C VAL A 152 20.53 21.14 6.28
N LEU A 153 19.99 20.61 5.18
CA LEU A 153 19.93 19.17 4.91
C LEU A 153 20.79 18.80 3.71
N ILE A 154 21.46 17.65 3.79
CA ILE A 154 22.13 17.00 2.66
C ILE A 154 21.51 15.61 2.49
N ASN A 155 20.84 15.35 1.36
CA ASN A 155 20.13 14.08 1.11
C ASN A 155 19.25 13.64 2.30
N ASP A 156 18.47 14.58 2.85
CA ASP A 156 17.56 14.39 3.99
C ASP A 156 18.24 14.20 5.36
N GLU A 157 19.57 14.38 5.43
CA GLU A 157 20.31 14.38 6.69
C GLU A 157 20.68 15.79 7.12
N ALA A 158 20.35 16.14 8.36
CA ALA A 158 20.80 17.41 8.93
C ALA A 158 22.32 17.44 9.08
N ILE A 159 22.92 18.59 8.74
CA ILE A 159 24.35 18.81 8.94
C ILE A 159 24.65 18.85 10.46
N GLY A 160 25.58 18.01 10.92
CA GLY A 160 25.87 17.80 12.35
C GLY A 160 26.93 16.74 12.65
N PRO A 161 27.41 16.60 13.90
CA PRO A 161 28.30 15.49 14.26
C PRO A 161 27.73 14.16 13.77
N GLU A 162 28.61 13.25 13.34
CA GLU A 162 28.35 12.05 12.49
C GLU A 162 27.29 11.05 13.01
N LYS A 163 26.66 11.31 14.14
CA LYS A 163 25.56 10.53 14.72
C LYS A 163 24.42 11.50 15.03
N LEU A 164 23.30 11.31 14.36
CA LEU A 164 22.11 12.17 14.46
C LEU A 164 21.31 11.94 15.75
N GLU A 165 22.01 11.97 16.88
CA GLU A 165 21.44 12.05 18.21
C GLU A 165 21.57 13.50 18.68
N ILE A 166 20.65 14.34 18.20
CA ILE A 166 20.47 15.73 18.62
C ILE A 166 21.72 16.58 18.37
N LEU A 167 21.67 17.46 17.36
CA LEU A 167 22.66 18.52 17.21
C LEU A 167 22.85 19.20 18.58
N PRO A 168 24.09 19.40 19.06
CA PRO A 168 24.34 20.15 20.28
C PRO A 168 23.50 21.43 20.26
N SER A 169 22.92 21.80 21.41
CA SER A 169 22.03 22.97 21.48
C SER A 169 22.72 24.29 21.05
N ASP A 170 24.05 24.30 21.01
CA ASP A 170 24.92 25.38 20.60
C ASP A 170 25.51 25.19 19.17
N PHE A 171 25.11 24.16 18.43
CA PHE A 171 25.57 23.97 17.06
C PHE A 171 25.00 25.05 16.14
N HIS A 172 25.90 25.81 15.53
CA HIS A 172 25.59 26.82 14.54
C HIS A 172 26.51 26.60 13.32
N PRO A 173 25.98 26.17 12.17
CA PRO A 173 26.81 25.85 11.02
C PRO A 173 27.48 27.11 10.47
N ARG A 174 28.81 27.08 10.36
CA ARG A 174 29.61 28.16 9.77
C ARG A 174 30.09 27.76 8.37
N ALA A 175 30.51 28.75 7.58
CA ALA A 175 31.10 28.53 6.25
C ALA A 175 32.23 27.49 6.25
N ALA A 176 33.17 27.58 7.21
CA ALA A 176 34.27 26.62 7.34
C ALA A 176 33.80 25.18 7.64
N ASP A 177 32.66 25.04 8.34
CA ASP A 177 32.07 23.73 8.57
C ASP A 177 31.50 23.19 7.25
N LEU A 178 30.75 23.99 6.49
CA LEU A 178 30.25 23.62 5.16
C LEU A 178 31.36 23.23 4.17
N ASP A 179 32.48 23.95 4.15
CA ASP A 179 33.62 23.62 3.28
C ASP A 179 34.21 22.25 3.64
N ARG A 180 34.33 21.96 4.94
CA ARG A 180 34.76 20.65 5.44
C ARG A 180 33.81 19.54 5.00
N TRP A 181 32.50 19.80 5.04
CA TRP A 181 31.47 18.88 4.56
C TRP A 181 31.62 18.63 3.06
N ILE A 182 31.72 19.69 2.24
CA ILE A 182 31.88 19.56 0.79
C ILE A 182 33.14 18.76 0.45
N ALA A 183 34.27 19.05 1.11
CA ALA A 183 35.52 18.32 0.90
C ALA A 183 35.37 16.83 1.25
N ARG A 184 34.74 16.53 2.41
CA ARG A 184 34.44 15.16 2.82
C ARG A 184 33.56 14.43 1.80
N LEU A 185 32.47 15.06 1.35
CA LEU A 185 31.53 14.47 0.38
C LEU A 185 32.19 14.27 -1.00
N ARG A 186 33.08 15.17 -1.44
CA ARG A 186 33.89 14.97 -2.65
C ARG A 186 34.85 13.79 -2.50
N ALA A 187 35.48 13.64 -1.33
CA ALA A 187 36.36 12.51 -1.04
C ALA A 187 35.59 11.19 -1.00
N GLU A 188 34.42 11.15 -0.35
CA GLU A 188 33.50 10.00 -0.34
C GLU A 188 33.02 9.63 -1.75
N ALA A 189 32.71 10.64 -2.58
CA ALA A 189 32.32 10.42 -3.95
C ALA A 189 33.43 9.79 -4.80
N SER A 190 34.69 10.13 -4.49
CA SER A 190 35.87 9.65 -5.20
C SER A 190 36.31 8.25 -4.71
N SER A 191 36.07 7.92 -3.44
CA SER A 191 36.49 6.65 -2.82
C SER A 191 35.47 5.52 -2.97
N SER A 192 34.20 5.84 -3.23
CA SER A 192 33.14 4.85 -3.44
C SER A 192 32.26 5.24 -4.63
N PRO A 193 32.52 4.66 -5.81
CA PRO A 193 31.66 4.80 -6.96
C PRO A 193 30.56 3.74 -6.93
N GLN A 194 29.74 3.63 -5.87
CA GLN A 194 28.34 3.20 -6.02
C GLN A 194 27.48 3.17 -4.75
N GLN A 195 26.18 3.29 -5.06
CA GLN A 195 24.97 2.87 -4.35
C GLN A 195 24.35 3.87 -3.39
N ALA A 196 23.04 4.08 -3.57
CA ALA A 196 22.20 4.78 -2.61
C ALA A 196 22.38 4.13 -1.23
N ALA A 197 22.51 4.95 -0.19
CA ALA A 197 22.76 4.47 1.16
C ALA A 197 21.70 3.45 1.58
N VAL A 198 22.14 2.26 1.97
CA VAL A 198 21.35 1.21 2.62
C VAL A 198 21.80 1.14 4.08
N ASP A 199 20.84 0.95 5.00
CA ASP A 199 21.09 0.87 6.44
C ASP A 199 21.95 -0.36 6.83
N PRO A 200 22.84 -0.27 7.85
CA PRO A 200 23.66 -1.37 8.39
C PRO A 200 22.95 -2.69 8.76
N LEU A 201 21.62 -2.79 8.72
CA LEU A 201 20.87 -4.03 8.98
C LEU A 201 20.21 -4.65 7.72
N GLY A 202 20.45 -4.11 6.52
CA GLY A 202 19.92 -4.68 5.26
C GLY A 202 18.38 -4.61 5.13
N GLY A 203 17.71 -3.87 6.02
CA GLY A 203 16.31 -3.51 5.94
C GLY A 203 16.12 -2.06 5.50
N ILE A 204 14.92 -1.72 5.04
CA ILE A 204 14.57 -0.37 4.59
C ILE A 204 14.41 0.52 5.82
N VAL A 205 15.39 1.39 6.05
CA VAL A 205 15.15 2.63 6.78
C VAL A 205 14.65 3.64 5.76
N LEU A 206 13.37 4.00 5.86
CA LEU A 206 12.83 5.17 5.18
C LEU A 206 13.60 6.38 5.72
N ASN A 207 14.70 6.77 5.06
CA ASN A 207 15.55 7.88 5.46
C ASN A 207 14.88 9.24 5.15
N THR A 208 13.59 9.37 5.42
CA THR A 208 13.14 10.63 5.98
C THR A 208 13.62 10.61 7.43
N LYS A 209 14.71 11.32 7.76
CA LYS A 209 14.85 11.84 9.13
C LYS A 209 13.77 12.90 9.38
N GLY A 210 12.51 12.56 9.13
CA GLY A 210 11.38 13.15 9.81
C GLY A 210 11.70 12.93 11.27
N HIS A 211 11.96 14.05 11.95
CA HIS A 211 12.34 14.16 13.35
C HIS A 211 12.19 12.83 14.09
N PRO A 212 13.27 12.02 14.23
CA PRO A 212 13.27 11.03 15.28
C PRO A 212 13.18 11.89 16.54
N ALA A 213 12.07 11.78 17.25
CA ALA A 213 12.07 12.21 18.63
C ALA A 213 13.37 11.66 19.25
N ALA A 214 14.12 12.56 19.89
CA ALA A 214 15.36 12.37 20.63
C ALA A 214 15.67 10.90 20.97
N THR A 215 16.92 10.45 20.82
CA THR A 215 17.34 9.18 21.43
C THR A 215 16.88 9.14 22.89
N GLY A 216 16.03 8.16 23.22
CA GLY A 216 15.25 8.14 24.48
C GLY A 216 13.73 8.30 24.31
N ALA A 217 13.25 8.67 23.12
CA ALA A 217 11.83 8.72 22.82
C ALA A 217 11.30 7.32 22.49
N SER A 218 10.74 6.64 23.49
CA SER A 218 9.85 5.52 23.23
C SER A 218 8.51 6.08 22.74
N ALA A 219 8.29 6.04 21.43
CA ALA A 219 6.95 6.18 20.89
C ALA A 219 6.26 4.82 21.04
N GLN A 220 5.40 4.68 22.05
CA GLN A 220 4.42 3.59 22.02
C GLN A 220 3.62 3.75 20.73
N PRO A 221 3.45 2.68 19.92
CA PRO A 221 2.58 2.74 18.76
C PRO A 221 1.26 3.37 19.22
N GLN A 222 0.90 4.50 18.64
CA GLN A 222 -0.40 5.09 18.91
C GLN A 222 -1.41 4.00 18.59
N LYS A 223 -2.15 3.52 19.60
CA LYS A 223 -3.27 2.62 19.35
C LYS A 223 -4.10 3.30 18.28
N PRO A 224 -4.25 2.71 17.08
CA PRO A 224 -5.00 3.32 16.02
C PRO A 224 -6.35 3.78 16.58
N GLY A 225 -6.65 5.07 16.47
CA GLY A 225 -7.96 5.60 16.87
C GLY A 225 -9.09 5.01 16.02
N TYR A 226 -8.73 4.32 14.94
CA TYR A 226 -9.61 3.52 14.11
C TYR A 226 -9.46 2.03 14.45
N ALA A 227 -10.57 1.29 14.45
CA ALA A 227 -10.54 -0.15 14.66
C ALA A 227 -9.74 -0.84 13.53
N PRO A 228 -8.97 -1.91 13.84
CA PRO A 228 -8.40 -2.75 12.79
C PRO A 228 -9.52 -3.25 11.85
N ALA A 229 -9.18 -3.43 10.57
CA ALA A 229 -10.13 -3.99 9.62
C ALA A 229 -10.63 -5.36 10.14
N PRO A 230 -11.94 -5.64 10.05
CA PRO A 230 -12.48 -6.87 10.61
C PRO A 230 -11.89 -8.11 9.92
N PRO A 231 -11.66 -9.22 10.66
CA PRO A 231 -11.12 -10.44 10.10
C PRO A 231 -11.99 -10.99 8.98
N ALA A 232 -11.36 -11.54 7.94
CA ALA A 232 -12.05 -12.34 6.94
C ALA A 232 -12.38 -13.72 7.53
N LEU A 233 -13.57 -13.86 8.13
CA LEU A 233 -14.00 -15.07 8.85
C LEU A 233 -14.16 -16.31 7.96
N LYS A 234 -14.24 -16.20 6.62
CA LYS A 234 -14.27 -17.34 5.66
C LYS A 234 -15.14 -18.53 6.14
N LEU A 235 -16.43 -18.26 6.38
CA LEU A 235 -17.37 -19.30 6.84
C LEU A 235 -17.53 -20.41 5.79
N ALA A 236 -17.63 -21.65 6.25
CA ALA A 236 -18.04 -22.82 5.50
C ALA A 236 -19.11 -23.60 6.27
N ALA A 237 -20.05 -24.21 5.55
CA ALA A 237 -21.12 -25.04 6.12
C ALA A 237 -21.17 -26.37 5.36
N VAL A 238 -21.13 -27.48 6.10
CA VAL A 238 -21.14 -28.84 5.53
C VAL A 238 -22.15 -29.70 6.26
N ALA A 239 -23.08 -30.31 5.52
CA ALA A 239 -24.03 -31.28 6.09
C ALA A 239 -23.32 -32.60 6.44
N THR A 240 -23.35 -32.98 7.72
CA THR A 240 -22.77 -34.22 8.25
C THR A 240 -23.83 -34.99 9.03
N GLY A 241 -24.48 -35.96 8.37
CA GLY A 241 -25.60 -36.71 8.97
C GLY A 241 -26.81 -35.80 9.26
N ASP A 242 -27.31 -35.82 10.50
CA ASP A 242 -28.46 -35.01 10.95
C ASP A 242 -28.05 -33.59 11.43
N ALA A 243 -26.80 -33.19 11.22
CA ALA A 243 -26.26 -31.92 11.68
C ALA A 243 -25.53 -31.16 10.56
N ILE A 244 -25.57 -29.84 10.61
CA ILE A 244 -24.76 -28.96 9.77
C ILE A 244 -23.54 -28.53 10.58
N ALA A 245 -22.34 -28.90 10.14
CA ALA A 245 -21.09 -28.45 10.72
C ALA A 245 -20.68 -27.11 10.09
N LEU A 246 -20.48 -26.10 10.92
CA LEU A 246 -20.04 -24.76 10.53
C LEU A 246 -18.60 -24.56 10.96
N THR A 247 -17.74 -24.09 10.07
CA THR A 247 -16.34 -23.76 10.38
C THR A 247 -15.95 -22.40 9.81
N TRP A 248 -15.06 -21.69 10.50
CA TRP A 248 -14.60 -20.35 10.09
C TRP A 248 -13.15 -20.13 10.51
N ALA A 249 -12.51 -19.12 9.92
CA ALA A 249 -11.13 -18.74 10.22
C ALA A 249 -11.02 -18.10 11.60
N ASN A 250 -9.89 -18.37 12.28
CA ASN A 250 -9.58 -17.80 13.59
C ASN A 250 -9.62 -16.25 13.57
N ALA A 251 -10.18 -15.65 14.62
CA ALA A 251 -10.26 -14.21 14.79
C ALA A 251 -9.78 -13.81 16.21
N PRO A 252 -8.49 -13.95 16.50
CA PRO A 252 -7.94 -13.68 17.84
C PRO A 252 -8.11 -12.22 18.30
N GLU A 253 -8.38 -11.30 17.38
CA GLU A 253 -8.54 -9.87 17.61
C GLU A 253 -9.94 -9.44 18.10
N CYS A 254 -10.90 -10.36 18.21
CA CYS A 254 -12.25 -10.06 18.71
C CYS A 254 -12.49 -10.58 20.13
N THR A 255 -13.48 -10.03 20.83
CA THR A 255 -13.94 -10.57 22.12
C THR A 255 -14.92 -11.72 21.99
N LYS A 256 -15.75 -11.73 20.94
CA LYS A 256 -16.86 -12.68 20.78
C LYS A 256 -17.22 -12.86 19.30
N LEU A 257 -17.57 -14.07 18.92
CA LEU A 257 -18.13 -14.40 17.60
C LEU A 257 -19.58 -14.84 17.76
N VAL A 258 -20.47 -14.29 16.93
CA VAL A 258 -21.89 -14.66 16.89
C VAL A 258 -22.15 -15.38 15.58
N VAL A 259 -22.64 -16.60 15.68
CA VAL A 259 -23.12 -17.40 14.55
C VAL A 259 -24.62 -17.15 14.42
N GLU A 260 -25.05 -16.67 13.28
CA GLU A 260 -26.45 -16.35 13.00
C GLU A 260 -26.99 -17.26 11.90
N ARG A 261 -28.27 -17.62 12.04
CA ARG A 261 -29.02 -18.40 11.06
C ARG A 261 -30.18 -17.58 10.52
N SER A 262 -30.47 -17.75 9.25
CA SER A 262 -31.68 -17.25 8.59
C SER A 262 -32.38 -18.39 7.86
N ASP A 263 -33.69 -18.50 8.09
CA ASP A 263 -34.56 -19.51 7.47
C ASP A 263 -35.35 -18.92 6.28
N ASP A 264 -35.21 -17.62 5.99
CA ASP A 264 -36.02 -16.84 5.05
C ASP A 264 -35.21 -16.16 3.93
N GLY A 265 -34.09 -16.76 3.53
CA GLY A 265 -33.27 -16.20 2.44
C GLY A 265 -32.36 -15.05 2.86
N GLY A 266 -32.17 -14.81 4.16
CA GLY A 266 -31.32 -13.75 4.71
C GLY A 266 -32.06 -12.48 5.13
N ALA A 267 -33.40 -12.50 5.21
CA ALA A 267 -34.20 -11.34 5.60
C ALA A 267 -34.27 -11.16 7.12
N THR A 268 -34.37 -12.25 7.88
CA THR A 268 -34.30 -12.25 9.35
C THR A 268 -33.21 -13.18 9.85
N TRP A 269 -32.46 -12.71 10.84
CA TRP A 269 -31.31 -13.42 11.42
C TRP A 269 -31.55 -13.68 12.90
N ARG A 270 -31.37 -14.92 13.31
CA ARG A 270 -31.45 -15.35 14.71
C ARG A 270 -30.10 -15.86 15.18
N GLU A 271 -29.74 -15.54 16.42
CA GLU A 271 -28.51 -16.06 17.02
C GLU A 271 -28.64 -17.57 17.25
N LEU A 272 -27.72 -18.33 16.64
CA LEU A 272 -27.60 -19.77 16.83
C LEU A 272 -26.64 -20.08 17.99
N ALA A 273 -25.49 -19.39 18.02
CA ALA A 273 -24.48 -19.58 19.05
C ALA A 273 -23.62 -18.32 19.20
N SER A 274 -23.16 -18.09 20.43
CA SER A 274 -22.15 -17.08 20.76
C SER A 274 -20.93 -17.78 21.34
N VAL A 275 -19.80 -17.68 20.64
CA VAL A 275 -18.57 -18.44 20.92
C VAL A 275 -17.38 -17.50 21.13
N GLY A 276 -16.32 -18.03 21.76
CA GLY A 276 -15.11 -17.28 22.03
C GLY A 276 -14.26 -17.04 20.77
N PRO A 277 -13.28 -16.13 20.84
CA PRO A 277 -12.51 -15.71 19.67
C PRO A 277 -11.56 -16.78 19.10
N LYS A 278 -11.29 -17.83 19.88
CA LYS A 278 -10.48 -18.98 19.47
C LYS A 278 -11.33 -20.14 18.93
N ASP A 279 -12.65 -20.07 19.10
CA ASP A 279 -13.56 -21.11 18.62
C ASP A 279 -13.75 -20.95 17.12
N GLN A 280 -13.66 -22.08 16.40
CA GLN A 280 -13.67 -22.12 14.93
C GLN A 280 -14.75 -23.07 14.38
N LYS A 281 -15.66 -23.53 15.25
CA LYS A 281 -16.68 -24.51 14.89
C LYS A 281 -17.97 -24.34 15.67
N ALA A 282 -19.09 -24.54 14.99
CA ALA A 282 -20.42 -24.68 15.58
C ALA A 282 -21.20 -25.77 14.82
N ALA A 283 -22.34 -26.19 15.40
CA ALA A 283 -23.23 -27.13 14.75
C ALA A 283 -24.68 -26.63 14.83
N ASP A 284 -25.45 -26.91 13.78
CA ASP A 284 -26.90 -26.68 13.72
C ASP A 284 -27.64 -27.96 13.38
N LYS A 285 -28.92 -28.03 13.72
CA LYS A 285 -29.83 -29.11 13.30
C LYS A 285 -30.90 -28.52 12.38
N LEU A 286 -30.99 -29.08 11.17
CA LEU A 286 -31.90 -28.63 10.13
C LEU A 286 -32.81 -29.80 9.72
N ALA A 287 -34.12 -29.55 9.66
CA ALA A 287 -35.09 -30.54 9.22
C ALA A 287 -34.83 -30.93 7.75
N GLU A 288 -35.15 -32.17 7.40
CA GLU A 288 -34.97 -32.68 6.03
C GLU A 288 -35.67 -31.77 5.00
N GLY A 289 -35.01 -31.53 3.87
CA GLY A 289 -35.52 -30.69 2.79
C GLY A 289 -35.56 -29.17 3.05
N HIS A 290 -35.21 -28.70 4.24
CA HIS A 290 -35.15 -27.26 4.53
C HIS A 290 -33.76 -26.71 4.24
N SER A 291 -33.69 -25.49 3.70
CA SER A 291 -32.46 -24.74 3.47
C SER A 291 -32.33 -23.62 4.51
N ALA A 292 -31.14 -23.45 5.06
CA ALA A 292 -30.82 -22.34 5.95
C ALA A 292 -29.56 -21.60 5.47
N HIS A 293 -29.53 -20.31 5.78
CA HIS A 293 -28.43 -19.41 5.51
C HIS A 293 -27.68 -19.09 6.80
N TYR A 294 -26.36 -19.09 6.74
CA TYR A 294 -25.48 -18.88 7.89
C TYR A 294 -24.52 -17.72 7.63
N ARG A 295 -24.27 -16.94 8.68
CA ARG A 295 -23.20 -15.93 8.70
C ARG A 295 -22.56 -15.88 10.09
N VAL A 296 -21.31 -15.45 10.15
CA VAL A 296 -20.60 -15.19 11.40
C VAL A 296 -20.24 -13.72 11.49
N THR A 297 -20.49 -13.13 12.64
CA THR A 297 -20.23 -11.73 12.93
C THR A 297 -19.29 -11.62 14.13
N ALA A 298 -18.24 -10.81 14.01
CA ALA A 298 -17.30 -10.55 15.09
C ALA A 298 -17.72 -9.32 15.92
N HIS A 299 -17.62 -9.43 17.24
CA HIS A 299 -18.00 -8.40 18.21
C HIS A 299 -16.80 -7.98 19.06
N GLU A 300 -16.68 -6.67 19.25
CA GLU A 300 -15.67 -6.03 20.09
C GLU A 300 -16.33 -4.96 20.96
N LYS A 301 -16.73 -5.33 22.18
CA LYS A 301 -17.57 -4.50 23.08
C LYS A 301 -18.86 -4.07 22.37
N ASP A 302 -19.13 -2.76 22.24
CA ASP A 302 -20.33 -2.21 21.59
C ASP A 302 -20.25 -2.17 20.05
N ARG A 303 -19.17 -2.70 19.45
CA ARG A 303 -18.93 -2.63 18.00
C ARG A 303 -19.15 -3.98 17.34
N VAL A 304 -19.78 -3.94 16.18
CA VAL A 304 -20.12 -5.11 15.36
C VAL A 304 -19.41 -5.01 14.02
N ALA A 305 -18.66 -6.05 13.66
CA ALA A 305 -17.97 -6.14 12.37
C ALA A 305 -18.97 -6.35 11.22
N LYS A 306 -18.52 -6.09 9.97
CA LYS A 306 -19.26 -6.54 8.79
C LYS A 306 -19.38 -8.07 8.82
N PRO A 307 -20.58 -8.65 8.59
CA PRO A 307 -20.74 -10.10 8.60
C PRO A 307 -19.90 -10.81 7.55
N SER A 308 -19.60 -12.09 7.79
CA SER A 308 -19.01 -12.97 6.79
C SER A 308 -19.89 -13.07 5.53
N ALA A 309 -19.31 -13.61 4.45
CA ALA A 309 -20.13 -14.06 3.32
C ALA A 309 -21.19 -15.06 3.82
N ILE A 310 -22.39 -14.97 3.26
CA ILE A 310 -23.50 -15.86 3.58
C ILE A 310 -23.22 -17.21 2.94
N VAL A 311 -23.35 -18.28 3.72
CA VAL A 311 -23.25 -19.65 3.24
C VAL A 311 -24.60 -20.34 3.39
N THR A 312 -25.05 -21.01 2.33
CA THR A 312 -26.31 -21.75 2.32
C THR A 312 -26.04 -23.24 2.49
N SER A 313 -26.81 -23.92 3.33
CA SER A 313 -26.79 -25.38 3.45
C SER A 313 -28.20 -25.93 3.53
N THR A 314 -28.40 -27.14 3.02
CA THR A 314 -29.70 -27.83 3.00
C THR A 314 -29.62 -29.11 3.82
N GLY A 315 -30.64 -29.37 4.63
CA GLY A 315 -30.81 -30.66 5.30
C GLY A 315 -30.92 -31.78 4.26
N LYS A 316 -30.55 -33.01 4.64
CA LYS A 316 -30.51 -34.17 3.75
C LYS A 316 -31.77 -34.24 2.85
N PRO A 317 -31.63 -34.52 1.53
CA PRO A 317 -32.78 -34.75 0.67
C PRO A 317 -33.54 -36.02 1.12
N PRO A 318 -34.88 -36.04 1.05
CA PRO A 318 -35.65 -37.21 1.43
C PRO A 318 -35.23 -38.43 0.59
N PRO A 319 -35.19 -39.64 1.17
CA PRO A 319 -34.87 -40.83 0.40
C PRO A 319 -35.88 -40.99 -0.75
N PRO A 320 -35.42 -41.36 -1.96
CA PRO A 320 -36.33 -41.57 -3.09
C PRO A 320 -37.36 -42.66 -2.74
N PRO A 321 -38.63 -42.53 -3.18
CA PRO A 321 -39.65 -43.52 -2.89
C PRO A 321 -39.22 -44.90 -3.40
N ALA A 322 -39.44 -45.93 -2.57
CA ALA A 322 -39.02 -47.30 -2.85
C ALA A 322 -39.61 -47.80 -4.19
N PRO A 323 -38.83 -48.51 -5.02
CA PRO A 323 -39.36 -49.11 -6.25
C PRO A 323 -40.45 -50.14 -5.91
N GLN A 324 -41.61 -49.99 -6.55
CA GLN A 324 -42.72 -50.95 -6.46
C GLN A 324 -42.23 -52.35 -6.91
N PRO A 325 -42.60 -53.45 -6.22
CA PRO A 325 -42.20 -54.79 -6.60
C PRO A 325 -42.68 -55.13 -8.02
N GLY A 326 -41.74 -55.52 -8.87
CA GLY A 326 -41.99 -55.86 -10.27
C GLY A 326 -42.94 -57.03 -10.43
N VAL A 327 -43.96 -56.84 -11.28
CA VAL A 327 -44.76 -57.93 -11.81
C VAL A 327 -43.96 -58.58 -12.94
N ASN A 328 -43.73 -59.88 -12.82
CA ASN A 328 -42.92 -60.70 -13.72
C ASN A 328 -43.43 -60.68 -15.18
N SER A 329 -42.49 -60.51 -16.12
CA SER A 329 -42.57 -60.90 -17.53
C SER A 329 -42.85 -62.42 -17.65
N ALA A 330 -43.50 -63.04 -18.65
CA ALA A 330 -43.59 -62.87 -20.11
C ALA A 330 -44.63 -63.94 -20.64
N PRO A 331 -44.74 -64.36 -21.94
CA PRO A 331 -44.09 -63.91 -23.19
C PRO A 331 -44.97 -63.92 -24.50
N VAL A 332 -44.41 -63.35 -25.60
CA VAL A 332 -44.68 -63.51 -27.08
C VAL A 332 -46.12 -63.25 -27.64
N ALA A 333 -46.44 -62.82 -28.89
CA ALA A 333 -45.74 -62.65 -30.17
C ALA A 333 -46.54 -61.75 -31.17
N SER A 334 -45.82 -61.18 -32.14
CA SER A 334 -46.14 -60.97 -33.59
C SER A 334 -47.31 -60.09 -34.12
N SER A 335 -46.92 -59.20 -35.08
CA SER A 335 -47.61 -58.72 -36.31
C SER A 335 -48.89 -57.87 -36.17
N THR A 336 -49.16 -56.76 -36.89
CA THR A 336 -49.00 -56.38 -38.32
C THR A 336 -49.33 -54.85 -38.46
N PRO A 337 -49.10 -54.14 -39.61
CA PRO A 337 -49.00 -52.67 -39.67
C PRO A 337 -50.19 -51.89 -40.32
N SER A 338 -50.10 -50.54 -40.21
CA SER A 338 -50.68 -49.46 -41.06
C SER A 338 -52.15 -48.99 -40.86
N PRO A 339 -52.59 -47.80 -41.37
CA PRO A 339 -51.93 -46.47 -41.47
C PRO A 339 -52.90 -45.26 -41.21
N SER A 340 -52.38 -44.03 -41.44
CA SER A 340 -53.10 -42.75 -41.72
C SER A 340 -53.69 -41.98 -40.53
N ALA A 341 -53.89 -40.67 -40.55
CA ALA A 341 -53.35 -39.48 -41.19
C ALA A 341 -54.19 -38.32 -40.60
N SER A 342 -53.60 -37.20 -40.17
CA SER A 342 -54.26 -35.88 -40.30
C SER A 342 -53.29 -34.75 -39.99
N THR A 343 -53.17 -33.90 -41.00
CA THR A 343 -52.42 -32.65 -41.13
C THR A 343 -53.07 -31.54 -40.28
N PRO A 344 -52.30 -30.59 -39.70
CA PRO A 344 -52.86 -29.33 -39.19
C PRO A 344 -52.99 -28.27 -40.31
N PRO A 345 -54.00 -27.37 -40.25
CA PRO A 345 -54.22 -26.37 -41.29
C PRO A 345 -53.27 -25.16 -41.14
N PRO A 346 -52.91 -24.48 -42.24
CA PRO A 346 -52.11 -23.26 -42.20
C PRO A 346 -52.96 -21.98 -42.29
N GLY A 347 -52.58 -20.98 -41.51
CA GLY A 347 -52.46 -19.61 -41.99
C GLY A 347 -53.64 -18.65 -41.79
N LYS A 348 -53.26 -17.42 -41.40
CA LYS A 348 -53.68 -16.08 -41.90
C LYS A 348 -53.60 -15.10 -40.72
N ALA A 349 -53.12 -13.86 -40.85
CA ALA A 349 -52.46 -13.12 -41.91
C ALA A 349 -51.76 -11.92 -41.24
#